data_AF-A0A1E5VKJ7-F1
#
_entry.id   AF-A0A1E5VKJ7-F1
#
_cell.length_a   1.000
_cell.length_b   1.000
_cell.length_c   1.000
_cell.angle_alpha   90.00
_cell.angle_beta   90.00
_cell.angle_gamma   90.00
#
_symmetry.space_group_name_H-M   'P 1'
#
loop_
_entity.id
_entity.type
_entity.pdbx_description
1 polymer ?
#
loop_
_entity_poly.entity_id
_entity_poly.type
_entity_poly.pdbx_seq_one_letter_code
_entity_poly.pdbx_strand_id
1 'polypeptide(L)'
;MAGRATASISFLQALLAHLWRAVCRARRLLPEQSTSYSVIGRVHRAGEIEKNGVGWAAWLLNRTVASFDEARMRDFLERWVQEPAFTYTAGSPPSSSGAALFTGSSPRFDMLGNDFVWGKPLAVRGGAGNNLDGIATVFEGSDKGGSMSLEVRLTPDVLDRLVADEEFMDAVTLPASG
;
A
#
# COMPACT_ATOMS: atom_id res chain seq x y z
N MET A 1 6.69 -17.20 15.92
CA MET A 1 6.93 -15.97 16.74
C MET A 1 5.91 -14.90 16.34
N ALA A 2 4.97 -14.56 17.21
CA ALA A 2 4.00 -13.50 16.94
C ALA A 2 4.72 -12.16 16.73
N GLY A 3 4.38 -11.43 15.66
CA GLY A 3 4.81 -10.05 15.49
C GLY A 3 4.22 -9.21 16.61
N ARG A 4 5.00 -8.97 17.67
CA ARG A 4 4.58 -8.11 18.78
C ARG A 4 4.17 -6.77 18.19
N ALA A 5 2.97 -6.28 18.51
CA ALA A 5 2.59 -4.89 18.23
C ALA A 5 3.67 -4.00 18.85
N THR A 6 4.56 -3.47 18.02
CA THR A 6 5.54 -2.50 18.49
C THR A 6 4.80 -1.20 18.72
N ALA A 7 5.04 -0.54 19.84
CA ALA A 7 4.51 0.81 20.07
C ALA A 7 4.97 1.80 18.98
N SER A 8 6.00 1.45 18.21
CA SER A 8 6.50 2.20 17.07
C SER A 8 5.77 1.86 15.76
N ILE A 9 5.36 2.92 15.07
CA ILE A 9 4.90 2.90 13.69
C ILE A 9 6.14 2.82 12.78
N SER A 10 6.14 1.91 11.81
CA SER A 10 7.23 1.81 10.82
C SER A 10 7.12 2.88 9.74
N PHE A 11 8.25 3.26 9.11
CA PHE A 11 8.26 4.18 7.96
C PHE A 11 7.33 3.73 6.83
N LEU A 12 7.28 2.42 6.54
CA LEU A 12 6.36 1.87 5.56
C LEU A 12 4.89 2.13 5.96
N GLN A 13 4.52 1.89 7.22
CA GLN A 13 3.16 2.16 7.69
C GLN A 13 2.80 3.64 7.61
N ALA A 14 3.75 4.54 7.92
CA ALA A 14 3.54 5.97 7.78
C ALA A 14 3.35 6.37 6.31
N LEU A 15 4.20 5.89 5.40
CA LEU A 15 4.10 6.15 3.96
C LEU A 15 2.77 5.66 3.37
N LEU A 16 2.37 4.42 3.67
CA LEU A 16 1.13 3.84 3.14
C LEU A 16 -0.11 4.54 3.72
N ALA A 17 -0.06 4.97 4.99
CA ALA A 17 -1.11 5.79 5.58
C ALA A 17 -1.22 7.16 4.90
N HIS A 18 -0.08 7.77 4.57
CA HIS A 18 -0.05 9.04 3.87
C HIS A 18 -0.66 8.92 2.47
N LEU A 19 -0.27 7.88 1.73
CA LEU A 19 -0.84 7.57 0.41
C LEU A 19 -2.34 7.29 0.49
N TRP A 20 -2.79 6.51 1.49
CA TRP A 20 -4.21 6.20 1.66
C TRP A 20 -5.05 7.47 1.80
N ARG A 21 -4.63 8.37 2.70
CA ARG A 21 -5.31 9.65 2.93
C ARG A 21 -5.33 10.51 1.67
N ALA A 22 -4.19 10.63 1.01
CA ALA A 22 -4.06 11.43 -0.21
C ALA A 22 -4.94 10.90 -1.35
N VAL A 23 -5.03 9.58 -1.51
CA VAL A 23 -5.89 8.96 -2.53
C VAL A 23 -7.38 9.08 -2.18
N CYS A 24 -7.78 9.02 -0.90
CA CYS A 24 -9.16 9.32 -0.50
C CYS A 24 -9.58 10.72 -0.94
N ARG A 25 -8.73 11.73 -0.67
CA ARG A 25 -8.95 13.11 -1.12
C ARG A 25 -8.93 13.23 -2.63
N ALA A 26 -7.93 12.65 -3.28
CA ALA A 26 -7.79 12.70 -4.74
C ALA A 26 -8.99 12.05 -5.44
N ARG A 27 -9.55 10.96 -4.89
CA ARG A 27 -10.78 10.33 -5.40
C ARG A 27 -12.06 11.08 -5.03
N ARG A 28 -11.99 12.06 -4.11
CA ARG A 28 -13.14 12.83 -3.59
C ARG A 28 -14.20 11.92 -2.98
N LEU A 29 -13.77 10.95 -2.17
CA LEU A 29 -14.67 10.01 -1.52
C LEU A 29 -15.62 10.75 -0.56
N LEU A 30 -16.87 10.32 -0.49
CA LEU A 30 -17.80 10.84 0.51
C LEU A 30 -17.38 10.35 1.91
N PRO A 31 -17.60 11.13 2.98
CA PRO A 31 -17.22 10.72 4.33
C PRO A 31 -17.76 9.34 4.76
N GLU A 32 -18.97 9.01 4.29
CA GLU A 32 -19.66 7.74 4.57
C GLU A 32 -19.22 6.58 3.66
N GLN A 33 -18.47 6.87 2.60
CA GLN A 33 -18.03 5.86 1.63
C GLN A 33 -16.95 4.99 2.25
N SER A 34 -17.12 3.67 2.14
CA SER A 34 -16.14 2.70 2.61
C SER A 34 -14.90 2.72 1.73
N THR A 35 -13.73 2.70 2.37
CA THR A 35 -12.41 2.55 1.76
C THR A 35 -11.63 1.47 2.51
N SER A 36 -10.71 0.80 1.82
CA SER A 36 -9.84 -0.19 2.41
C SER A 36 -8.43 -0.04 1.89
N TYR A 37 -7.46 -0.38 2.73
CA TYR A 37 -6.07 -0.46 2.34
C TYR A 37 -5.55 -1.86 2.61
N SER A 38 -5.52 -2.65 1.55
CA SER A 38 -5.09 -4.04 1.57
C SER A 38 -3.57 -4.10 1.51
N VAL A 39 -2.92 -3.79 2.63
CA VAL A 39 -1.72 -4.55 3.03
C VAL A 39 -2.19 -5.90 3.56
N ILE A 40 -3.27 -5.87 4.36
CA ILE A 40 -4.09 -7.01 4.78
C ILE A 40 -5.52 -6.51 5.08
N GLY A 41 -6.54 -7.04 4.40
CA GLY A 41 -7.84 -6.38 4.14
C GLY A 41 -8.70 -5.98 5.35
N ARG A 42 -8.63 -4.70 5.75
CA ARG A 42 -9.58 -4.05 6.67
C ARG A 42 -10.30 -2.89 5.98
N VAL A 43 -11.61 -2.78 6.19
CA VAL A 43 -12.50 -1.76 5.60
C VAL A 43 -12.83 -0.72 6.66
N HIS A 44 -12.77 0.57 6.28
CA HIS A 44 -13.02 1.74 7.13
C HIS A 44 -13.80 2.80 6.36
N ARG A 45 -14.28 3.86 7.03
CA ARG A 45 -14.97 4.98 6.37
C ARG A 45 -13.97 6.05 5.94
N ALA A 46 -14.12 6.59 4.73
CA ALA A 46 -13.21 7.61 4.20
C ALA A 46 -13.11 8.85 5.11
N GLY A 47 -14.22 9.29 5.69
CA GLY A 47 -14.25 10.41 6.62
C GLY A 47 -13.44 10.18 7.89
N GLU A 48 -13.33 8.94 8.38
CA GLU A 48 -12.49 8.59 9.53
C GLU A 48 -11.00 8.66 9.18
N ILE A 49 -10.64 8.18 7.98
CA ILE A 49 -9.26 8.21 7.46
C ILE A 49 -8.77 9.66 7.33
N GLU A 50 -9.63 10.56 6.85
CA GLU A 50 -9.29 11.98 6.67
C GLU A 50 -9.25 12.73 8.00
N LYS A 51 -10.28 12.59 8.85
CA LYS A 51 -10.46 13.36 10.08
C LYS A 51 -9.42 13.06 11.16
N ASN A 52 -8.98 11.80 11.28
CA ASN A 52 -8.13 11.37 12.39
C ASN A 52 -6.62 11.55 12.12
N GLY A 53 -6.24 12.00 10.93
CA GLY A 53 -4.86 12.30 10.57
C GLY A 53 -3.99 11.08 10.24
N VAL A 54 -2.77 11.35 9.75
CA VAL A 54 -1.82 10.31 9.29
C VAL A 54 -1.36 9.37 10.40
N GLY A 55 -1.14 9.88 11.62
CA GLY A 55 -0.70 9.07 12.75
C GLY A 55 -1.71 8.00 13.13
N TRP A 56 -3.01 8.34 13.10
CA TRP A 56 -4.08 7.38 13.38
C TRP A 56 -4.22 6.34 12.26
N ALA A 57 -4.17 6.76 10.99
CA ALA A 57 -4.19 5.82 9.86
C ALA A 57 -2.98 4.86 9.88
N ALA A 58 -1.79 5.36 10.23
CA ALA A 58 -0.59 4.55 10.36
C ALA A 58 -0.66 3.60 11.58
N TRP A 59 -1.24 4.05 12.69
CA TRP A 59 -1.55 3.20 13.84
C TRP A 59 -2.52 2.07 13.48
N LEU A 60 -3.53 2.36 12.66
CA LEU A 60 -4.50 1.37 12.19
C LEU A 60 -3.82 0.30 11.32
N LEU A 61 -2.93 0.70 10.40
CA LEU A 61 -2.10 -0.24 9.64
C LEU A 61 -1.20 -1.06 10.57
N ASN A 62 -0.61 -0.44 11.60
CA ASN A 62 0.21 -1.14 12.58
C ASN A 62 -0.57 -2.22 13.34
N ARG A 63 -1.75 -1.88 13.86
CA ARG A 63 -2.62 -2.82 14.57
C ARG A 63 -3.10 -3.94 13.68
N THR A 64 -3.39 -3.62 12.42
CA THR A 64 -3.80 -4.62 11.44
C THR A 64 -2.68 -5.63 11.21
N VAL A 65 -1.46 -5.18 10.91
CA VAL A 65 -0.31 -6.07 10.74
C VAL A 65 -0.03 -6.89 12.00
N ALA A 66 -0.07 -6.27 13.18
CA ALA A 66 0.15 -6.98 14.45
C ALA A 66 -0.96 -7.99 14.79
N SER A 67 -2.13 -7.89 14.16
CA SER A 67 -3.22 -8.85 14.34
C SER A 67 -3.00 -10.16 13.58
N PHE A 68 -2.01 -10.22 12.67
CA PHE A 68 -1.59 -11.43 11.99
C PHE A 68 -0.53 -12.13 12.82
N ASP A 69 -0.97 -13.15 13.55
CA ASP A 69 -0.09 -14.05 14.27
C ASP A 69 -0.07 -15.44 13.61
N GLU A 70 0.91 -16.23 14.04
CA GLU A 70 1.15 -17.56 13.51
C GLU A 70 -0.04 -18.50 13.73
N ALA A 71 -0.69 -18.44 14.90
CA ALA A 71 -1.81 -19.31 15.24
C ALA A 71 -2.99 -19.04 14.31
N ARG A 72 -3.39 -17.77 14.15
CA ARG A 72 -4.47 -17.37 13.24
C ARG A 72 -4.18 -17.73 11.79
N MET A 73 -2.93 -17.61 11.36
CA MET A 73 -2.56 -18.01 9.99
C MET A 73 -2.65 -19.51 9.80
N ARG A 74 -2.21 -20.32 10.79
CA ARG A 74 -2.35 -21.78 10.74
C ARG A 74 -3.82 -22.20 10.70
N ASP A 75 -4.65 -21.65 11.60
CA ASP A 75 -6.09 -21.90 11.61
C ASP A 75 -6.75 -21.52 10.27
N PHE A 76 -6.35 -20.37 9.71
CA PHE A 76 -6.82 -19.93 8.40
C PHE A 76 -6.44 -20.92 7.29
N LEU A 77 -5.18 -21.37 7.24
CA LEU A 77 -4.70 -22.31 6.23
C LEU A 77 -5.37 -23.67 6.35
N GLU A 78 -5.51 -24.19 7.57
CA GLU A 78 -6.20 -25.47 7.84
C GLU A 78 -7.66 -25.41 7.36
N ARG A 79 -8.36 -24.32 7.69
CA ARG A 79 -9.73 -24.11 7.21
C ARG A 79 -9.78 -23.94 5.69
N TRP A 80 -8.85 -23.21 5.10
CA TRP A 80 -8.82 -22.96 3.65
C TRP A 80 -8.64 -24.27 2.85
N VAL A 81 -7.88 -25.24 3.37
CA VAL A 81 -7.76 -26.56 2.74
C VAL A 81 -9.10 -27.31 2.72
N GLN A 82 -9.91 -27.17 3.77
CA GLN A 82 -11.24 -27.80 3.84
C GLN A 82 -12.28 -27.04 3.00
N GLU A 83 -12.18 -25.72 2.97
CA GLU A 83 -13.12 -24.83 2.30
C GLU A 83 -12.34 -23.73 1.54
N PRO A 84 -11.83 -24.03 0.33
CA PRO A 84 -10.99 -23.10 -0.39
C PRO A 84 -11.84 -21.96 -0.97
N ALA A 85 -11.54 -20.75 -0.52
CA ALA A 85 -12.08 -19.52 -1.09
C ALA A 85 -11.05 -18.93 -2.06
N PHE A 86 -11.41 -18.88 -3.35
CA PHE A 86 -10.58 -18.27 -4.39
C PHE A 86 -11.08 -16.86 -4.68
N THR A 87 -10.17 -15.88 -4.60
CA THR A 87 -10.43 -14.53 -5.10
C THR A 87 -10.06 -14.45 -6.57
N TYR A 88 -11.06 -14.53 -7.45
CA TYR A 88 -10.85 -14.30 -8.87
C TYR A 88 -10.84 -12.80 -9.14
N THR A 89 -9.69 -12.27 -9.57
CA THR A 89 -9.55 -10.86 -10.01
C THR A 89 -10.41 -10.57 -11.24
N ALA A 90 -10.63 -11.56 -12.10
CA ALA A 90 -11.65 -11.52 -13.14
C ALA A 90 -13.02 -11.84 -12.54
N GLY A 91 -13.83 -10.81 -12.29
CA GLY A 91 -15.21 -10.95 -11.81
C GLY A 91 -15.45 -10.59 -10.35
N SER A 92 -14.41 -10.23 -9.58
CA SER A 92 -14.62 -9.48 -8.35
C SER A 92 -15.27 -8.13 -8.71
N PRO A 93 -16.36 -7.69 -8.05
CA PRO A 93 -16.85 -6.34 -8.23
C PRO A 93 -15.69 -5.38 -8.04
N PRO A 94 -15.54 -4.33 -8.88
CA PRO A 94 -14.41 -3.41 -8.83
C PRO A 94 -14.23 -3.03 -7.37
N SER A 95 -13.11 -3.47 -6.78
CA SER A 95 -12.83 -3.48 -5.35
C SER A 95 -13.68 -2.44 -4.63
N SER A 96 -14.78 -2.89 -4.01
CA SER A 96 -15.90 -2.10 -3.50
C SER A 96 -15.71 -0.57 -3.66
N SER A 97 -16.32 0.01 -4.68
CA SER A 97 -16.44 1.46 -4.88
C SER A 97 -15.25 2.21 -5.52
N GLY A 98 -14.24 1.51 -6.07
CA GLY A 98 -13.04 2.19 -6.60
C GLY A 98 -12.30 2.98 -5.52
N ALA A 99 -12.56 2.65 -4.25
CA ALA A 99 -12.05 3.33 -3.07
C ALA A 99 -10.97 2.49 -2.35
N ALA A 100 -10.71 1.26 -2.82
CA ALA A 100 -9.69 0.40 -2.26
C ALA A 100 -8.29 0.73 -2.79
N LEU A 101 -7.29 0.44 -1.97
CA LEU A 101 -5.87 0.46 -2.31
C LEU A 101 -5.25 -0.88 -1.93
N PHE A 102 -4.23 -1.29 -2.66
CA PHE A 102 -3.49 -2.53 -2.46
C PHE A 102 -2.00 -2.23 -2.46
N THR A 103 -1.25 -2.83 -1.53
CA THR A 103 0.21 -2.75 -1.57
C THR A 103 0.84 -4.08 -1.89
N GLY A 104 1.73 -4.06 -2.89
CA GLY A 104 2.66 -5.14 -3.17
C GLY A 104 4.09 -4.78 -2.80
N SER A 105 4.94 -5.81 -2.69
CA SER A 105 6.38 -5.69 -2.39
C SER A 105 6.69 -5.12 -0.99
N SER A 106 7.98 -4.96 -0.69
CA SER A 106 8.48 -4.36 0.54
C SER A 106 9.85 -3.73 0.27
N PRO A 107 10.16 -2.55 0.85
CA PRO A 107 11.50 -1.97 0.77
C PRO A 107 12.56 -2.82 1.50
N ARG A 108 12.15 -3.88 2.22
CA ARG A 108 13.07 -4.84 2.85
C ARG A 108 13.65 -5.86 1.87
N PHE A 109 13.10 -5.95 0.67
CA PHE A 109 13.64 -6.84 -0.36
C PHE A 109 14.73 -6.10 -1.13
N ASP A 110 15.97 -6.54 -0.96
CA ASP A 110 17.13 -6.01 -1.68
C ASP A 110 17.08 -6.46 -3.15
N MET A 111 16.32 -5.71 -3.95
CA MET A 111 16.19 -5.97 -5.39
C MET A 111 17.35 -5.33 -6.17
N LEU A 112 17.91 -4.22 -5.68
CA LEU A 112 19.01 -3.47 -6.31
C LEU A 112 20.40 -4.06 -6.02
N GLY A 113 20.50 -4.99 -5.07
CA GLY A 113 21.71 -5.75 -4.78
C GLY A 113 21.99 -6.90 -5.75
N ASN A 114 21.02 -7.25 -6.60
CA ASN A 114 21.18 -8.35 -7.57
C ASN A 114 22.07 -7.92 -8.74
N ASP A 115 23.32 -8.39 -8.78
CA ASP A 115 24.24 -8.20 -9.91
C ASP A 115 24.43 -9.52 -10.67
N PHE A 116 23.94 -9.55 -11.91
CA PHE A 116 24.09 -10.70 -12.82
C PHE A 116 25.37 -10.63 -13.67
N VAL A 117 26.41 -9.96 -13.17
CA VAL A 117 27.68 -9.68 -13.88
C VAL A 117 27.53 -8.64 -14.99
N TRP A 118 26.43 -7.90 -15.00
CA TRP A 118 26.17 -6.76 -15.89
C TRP A 118 26.18 -5.42 -15.15
N GLY A 119 26.52 -5.44 -13.86
CA GLY A 119 26.45 -4.30 -12.96
C GLY A 119 25.12 -4.23 -12.21
N LYS A 120 25.05 -3.28 -11.27
CA LYS A 120 23.85 -3.10 -10.43
C LYS A 120 22.64 -2.65 -11.25
N PRO A 121 21.42 -3.08 -10.91
CA PRO A 121 20.21 -2.60 -11.55
C PRO A 121 20.07 -1.09 -11.37
N LEU A 122 19.66 -0.41 -12.45
CA LEU A 122 19.42 1.04 -12.43
C LEU A 122 18.11 1.37 -11.72
N ALA A 123 17.08 0.54 -11.89
CA ALA A 123 15.76 0.72 -11.31
C ALA A 123 14.99 -0.60 -11.26
N VAL A 124 14.02 -0.68 -10.36
CA VAL A 124 13.02 -1.76 -10.30
C VAL A 124 11.66 -1.16 -10.63
N ARG A 125 10.89 -1.83 -11.49
CA ARG A 125 9.55 -1.40 -11.90
C ARG A 125 8.59 -2.57 -11.92
N GLY A 126 7.32 -2.31 -11.63
CA GLY A 126 6.24 -3.27 -11.80
C GLY A 126 6.03 -3.62 -13.28
N GLY A 127 5.81 -4.90 -13.57
CA GLY A 127 5.45 -5.37 -14.90
C GLY A 127 4.00 -5.02 -15.29
N ALA A 128 3.69 -5.08 -16.59
CA ALA A 128 2.37 -4.73 -17.14
C ALA A 128 1.20 -5.58 -16.61
N GLY A 129 1.48 -6.76 -16.03
CA GLY A 129 0.46 -7.62 -15.40
C GLY A 129 -0.10 -7.06 -14.09
N ASN A 130 0.51 -6.02 -13.51
CA ASN A 130 0.09 -5.43 -12.24
C ASN A 130 -0.64 -4.08 -12.42
N ASN A 131 -1.35 -3.91 -13.55
CA ASN A 131 -1.89 -2.63 -14.02
C ASN A 131 -3.30 -2.26 -13.52
N LEU A 132 -3.65 -2.56 -12.27
CA LEU A 132 -4.98 -2.21 -11.72
C LEU A 132 -4.97 -0.87 -10.98
N ASP A 133 -6.07 -0.12 -11.08
CA ASP A 133 -6.30 1.09 -10.28
C ASP A 133 -6.24 0.79 -8.77
N GLY A 134 -5.56 1.64 -8.02
CA GLY A 134 -5.37 1.48 -6.58
C GLY A 134 -4.21 0.56 -6.19
N ILE A 135 -3.39 0.09 -7.13
CA ILE A 135 -2.16 -0.66 -6.79
C ILE A 135 -1.02 0.32 -6.49
N ALA A 136 -0.41 0.14 -5.33
CA ALA A 136 0.84 0.77 -4.92
C ALA A 136 1.92 -0.31 -4.74
N THR A 137 3.07 -0.17 -5.38
CA THR A 137 4.22 -1.08 -5.22
C THR A 137 5.38 -0.34 -4.58
N VAL A 138 5.95 -0.90 -3.53
CA VAL A 138 7.06 -0.27 -2.80
C VAL A 138 8.38 -0.98 -3.07
N PHE A 139 9.40 -0.18 -3.36
CA PHE A 139 10.77 -0.63 -3.57
C PHE A 139 11.71 0.10 -2.62
N GLU A 140 12.91 -0.46 -2.43
CA GLU A 140 14.03 0.30 -1.91
C GLU A 140 14.32 1.47 -2.85
N GLY A 141 14.57 2.65 -2.29
CA GLY A 141 14.92 3.83 -3.09
C GLY A 141 16.35 3.77 -3.62
N SER A 142 16.61 4.46 -4.73
CA SER A 142 17.94 4.52 -5.35
C SER A 142 18.98 5.26 -4.50
N ASP A 143 18.52 6.10 -3.55
CA ASP A 143 19.40 6.93 -2.73
C ASP A 143 19.90 6.15 -1.51
N LYS A 144 21.23 6.19 -1.32
CA LYS A 144 21.91 5.58 -0.17
C LYS A 144 21.48 6.30 1.12
N GLY A 145 20.44 5.80 1.79
CA GLY A 145 19.94 6.44 3.01
C GLY A 145 18.65 5.89 3.60
N GLY A 146 18.20 4.69 3.19
CA GLY A 146 16.90 4.15 3.63
C GLY A 146 15.71 4.84 2.96
N SER A 147 15.93 5.43 1.79
CA SER A 147 14.87 5.99 0.94
C SER A 147 13.95 4.88 0.40
N MET A 148 12.74 5.25 -0.03
CA MET A 148 11.78 4.33 -0.65
C MET A 148 11.33 4.89 -1.99
N SER A 149 11.14 4.01 -2.97
CA SER A 149 10.47 4.36 -4.21
C SER A 149 9.08 3.75 -4.23
N LEU A 150 8.09 4.54 -4.67
CA LEU A 150 6.69 4.17 -4.70
C LEU A 150 6.16 4.27 -6.12
N GLU A 151 5.69 3.16 -6.67
CA GLU A 151 4.97 3.11 -7.93
C GLU A 151 3.48 3.04 -7.64
N VAL A 152 2.71 4.05 -8.05
CA VAL A 152 1.26 4.14 -7.80
C VAL A 152 0.52 4.13 -9.13
N ARG A 153 -0.50 3.25 -9.24
CA ARG A 153 -1.40 3.21 -10.40
C ARG A 153 -2.78 3.71 -9.99
N LEU A 154 -3.21 4.78 -10.64
CA LEU A 154 -4.53 5.39 -10.46
C LEU A 154 -5.08 5.80 -11.83
N THR A 155 -6.39 6.01 -11.93
CA THR A 155 -6.98 6.68 -13.10
C THR A 155 -6.36 8.06 -13.31
N PRO A 156 -6.19 8.52 -14.56
CA PRO A 156 -5.46 9.77 -14.87
C PRO A 156 -5.93 10.96 -14.04
N ASP A 157 -7.24 11.21 -13.99
CA ASP A 157 -7.79 12.36 -13.25
C ASP A 157 -7.49 12.30 -11.74
N VAL A 158 -7.39 11.11 -11.16
CA VAL A 158 -7.07 10.92 -9.74
C VAL A 158 -5.57 11.09 -9.51
N LEU A 159 -4.74 10.62 -10.44
CA LEU A 159 -3.30 10.81 -10.38
C LEU A 159 -2.93 12.30 -10.47
N ASP A 160 -3.56 13.06 -11.37
CA ASP A 160 -3.36 14.51 -11.49
C ASP A 160 -3.70 15.23 -10.19
N ARG A 161 -4.80 14.83 -9.54
CA ARG A 161 -5.20 15.35 -8.23
C ARG A 161 -4.24 14.96 -7.12
N LEU A 162 -3.69 13.75 -7.16
CA LEU A 162 -2.71 13.28 -6.18
C LEU A 162 -1.39 14.06 -6.29
N VAL A 163 -0.91 14.31 -7.51
CA VAL A 163 0.31 15.09 -7.76
C VAL A 163 0.13 16.57 -7.41
N ALA A 164 -1.09 17.07 -7.42
CA ALA A 164 -1.43 18.41 -6.95
C ALA A 164 -1.72 18.50 -5.44
N ASP A 165 -1.71 17.38 -4.70
CA ASP A 165 -2.00 17.36 -3.26
C ASP A 165 -0.77 17.82 -2.46
N GLU A 166 -0.80 19.06 -1.98
CA GLU A 166 0.33 19.67 -1.25
C GLU A 166 0.71 18.90 0.02
N GLU A 167 -0.27 18.38 0.77
CA GLU A 167 0.01 17.61 1.99
C GLU A 167 0.78 16.33 1.66
N PHE A 168 0.44 15.65 0.56
CA PHE A 168 1.16 14.46 0.11
C PHE A 168 2.53 14.78 -0.47
N MET A 169 2.60 15.80 -1.34
CA MET A 169 3.83 16.17 -2.04
C MET A 169 4.88 16.84 -1.14
N ASP A 170 4.52 17.32 0.06
CA ASP A 170 5.49 17.76 1.06
C ASP A 170 6.41 16.62 1.54
N ALA A 171 5.92 15.37 1.48
CA ALA A 171 6.65 14.18 1.95
C ALA A 171 7.25 13.32 0.82
N VAL A 172 6.94 13.59 -0.45
CA VAL A 172 7.39 12.78 -1.59
C VAL A 172 7.83 13.64 -2.78
N THR A 173 8.75 13.10 -3.59
CA THR A 173 9.21 13.76 -4.82
C THR A 173 8.88 12.92 -6.04
N LEU A 174 8.59 13.59 -7.16
CA LEU A 174 8.48 12.91 -8.45
C LEU A 174 9.85 12.37 -8.90
N PRO A 175 9.88 11.25 -9.64
CA PRO A 175 11.13 10.78 -10.24
C PRO A 175 11.70 11.86 -11.17
N ALA A 176 13.02 12.03 -11.17
CA ALA A 176 13.69 12.94 -12.11
C ALA A 176 13.28 12.60 -13.54
N SER A 177 12.83 13.60 -14.30
CA SER A 177 12.55 13.44 -15.73
C SER A 177 13.87 13.17 -16.43
N GLY A 178 14.02 11.95 -16.97
CA GLY A 178 15.12 11.58 -17.85
C GLY A 178 14.94 12.15 -19.25
#